data_AF-A0A9D6VJ06-F1
#
_entry.id   AF-A0A9D6VJ06-F1
#
_cell.length_a   1.000
_cell.length_b   1.000
_cell.length_c   1.000
_cell.angle_alpha   90.00
_cell.angle_beta   90.00
_cell.angle_gamma   90.00
#
_symmetry.space_group_name_H-M   'P 1'
#
loop_
_entity.id
_entity.type
_entity.pdbx_description
1 polymer ?
#
loop_
_entity_poly.entity_id
_entity_poly.type
_entity_poly.pdbx_seq_one_letter_code
_entity_poly.pdbx_strand_id
1 'polypeptide(L)'
;MKRIPFTVTIIFILLSFYACAEGLNKTAVEEKIKIAPDAPAGLRLKIVSNGFQLNWIQSPQDPGIVTGYEIVRADIFTGPYITVGTVSSGITQYVDRTAQTENIFYYKVRAVAGVLYSPYSNTVAGERVP
;
A
#
# COMPACT_ATOMS: atom_id res chain seq x y z
N MET A 1 55.59 -55.80 -15.38
CA MET A 1 55.50 -54.52 -14.64
C MET A 1 54.54 -53.59 -15.37
N LYS A 2 53.50 -53.13 -14.67
CA LYS A 2 52.25 -52.56 -15.20
C LYS A 2 52.48 -51.18 -15.81
N ARG A 3 52.04 -50.97 -17.06
CA ARG A 3 51.99 -49.65 -17.71
C ARG A 3 50.76 -48.89 -17.18
N ILE A 4 50.97 -47.76 -16.53
CA ILE A 4 49.92 -46.88 -16.01
C ILE A 4 49.68 -45.79 -17.08
N PRO A 5 48.44 -45.52 -17.51
CA PRO A 5 48.18 -44.59 -18.60
C PRO A 5 48.25 -43.13 -18.14
N PHE A 6 48.99 -42.31 -18.88
CA PHE A 6 49.24 -40.88 -18.66
C PHE A 6 47.97 -39.99 -18.74
N THR A 7 46.83 -40.58 -19.08
CA THR A 7 45.55 -39.89 -19.28
C THR A 7 44.80 -39.61 -17.97
N VAL A 8 45.08 -40.34 -16.88
CA VAL A 8 44.31 -40.20 -15.62
C VAL A 8 44.80 -39.02 -14.76
N THR A 9 46.08 -38.66 -14.81
CA THR A 9 46.65 -37.59 -13.97
C THR A 9 46.27 -36.18 -14.47
N ILE A 10 46.10 -35.99 -15.77
CA ILE A 10 45.71 -34.69 -16.37
C ILE A 10 44.24 -34.34 -16.07
N ILE A 11 43.37 -35.35 -15.88
CA ILE A 11 41.94 -35.14 -15.59
C ILE A 11 41.72 -34.68 -14.13
N PHE A 12 42.56 -35.11 -13.20
CA PHE A 12 42.46 -34.74 -11.77
C PHE A 12 42.95 -33.31 -11.47
N ILE A 13 43.87 -32.75 -12.27
CA ILE A 13 44.37 -31.38 -12.09
C ILE A 13 43.36 -30.33 -12.62
N LEU A 14 42.54 -30.68 -13.63
CA LEU A 14 41.45 -29.81 -14.11
C LEU A 14 40.23 -29.78 -13.17
N LEU A 15 39.97 -30.86 -12.42
CA LEU A 15 38.88 -30.92 -11.42
C LEU A 15 39.18 -30.12 -10.14
N SER A 16 40.46 -29.85 -9.84
CA SER A 16 40.87 -29.07 -8.67
C SER A 16 40.93 -27.56 -8.92
N PHE A 17 40.98 -27.14 -10.20
CA PHE A 17 40.83 -25.74 -10.59
C PHE A 17 39.36 -25.30 -10.79
N TYR A 18 38.41 -26.23 -10.85
CA TYR A 18 36.98 -25.92 -11.02
C TYR A 18 36.21 -25.68 -9.71
N ALA A 19 36.88 -25.72 -8.56
CA ALA A 19 36.23 -25.55 -7.25
C ALA A 19 36.28 -24.11 -6.70
N CYS A 20 36.58 -23.10 -7.53
CA CYS A 20 36.65 -21.70 -7.11
C CYS A 20 35.96 -20.75 -8.10
N ALA A 21 34.71 -21.02 -8.41
CA ALA A 21 33.70 -20.10 -8.97
C ALA A 21 32.39 -20.89 -8.85
N GLU A 22 31.35 -20.49 -8.15
CA GLU A 22 30.73 -19.18 -8.04
C GLU A 22 30.34 -18.98 -6.56
N GLY A 23 30.78 -17.91 -5.91
CA GLY A 23 29.99 -16.68 -5.96
C GLY A 23 28.82 -16.81 -4.99
N LEU A 24 29.00 -16.28 -3.77
CA LEU A 24 27.98 -15.97 -2.77
C LEU A 24 26.53 -16.13 -3.30
N ASN A 25 25.87 -17.26 -3.00
CA ASN A 25 24.41 -17.23 -2.94
C ASN A 25 24.03 -16.48 -1.66
N LYS A 26 24.36 -15.19 -1.66
CA LYS A 26 23.85 -14.16 -0.79
C LYS A 26 22.35 -14.29 -0.94
N THR A 27 21.69 -14.70 0.15
CA THR A 27 20.24 -14.72 0.29
C THR A 27 19.71 -13.50 -0.45
N ALA A 28 19.22 -13.71 -1.67
CA ALA A 28 18.48 -12.69 -2.38
C ALA A 28 17.14 -12.66 -1.63
N VAL A 29 17.15 -12.02 -0.46
CA VAL A 29 15.98 -11.31 0.00
C VAL A 29 15.63 -10.42 -1.19
N GLU A 30 14.64 -10.83 -1.97
CA GLU A 30 13.97 -9.94 -2.90
C GLU A 30 13.57 -8.73 -2.06
N GLU A 31 14.37 -7.67 -2.11
CA GLU A 31 13.97 -6.38 -1.55
C GLU A 31 12.84 -5.89 -2.45
N LYS A 32 11.63 -6.35 -2.14
CA LYS A 32 10.40 -5.85 -2.74
C LYS A 32 10.35 -4.37 -2.39
N ILE A 33 10.78 -3.53 -3.33
CA ILE A 33 10.77 -2.08 -3.20
C ILE A 33 9.35 -1.68 -2.81
N LYS A 34 9.23 -1.16 -1.60
CA LYS A 34 7.94 -0.82 -1.02
C LYS A 34 7.56 0.58 -1.45
N ILE A 35 6.84 0.68 -2.55
CA ILE A 35 6.32 1.95 -3.07
C ILE A 35 5.02 2.34 -2.36
N ALA A 36 4.89 3.61 -1.97
CA ALA A 36 3.62 4.14 -1.48
C ALA A 36 2.66 4.36 -2.66
N PRO A 37 1.35 4.11 -2.50
CA PRO A 37 0.39 4.39 -3.55
C PRO A 37 0.18 5.90 -3.72
N ASP A 38 -0.35 6.30 -4.87
CA ASP A 38 -0.81 7.66 -5.09
C ASP A 38 -2.13 7.90 -4.36
N ALA A 39 -2.44 9.17 -4.06
CA ALA A 39 -3.65 9.53 -3.35
C ALA A 39 -4.91 9.23 -4.18
N PRO A 40 -6.01 8.80 -3.54
CA PRO A 40 -7.31 8.81 -4.19
C PRO A 40 -7.69 10.25 -4.54
N ALA A 41 -8.37 10.42 -5.67
CA ALA A 41 -8.73 11.73 -6.19
C ALA A 41 -10.23 11.99 -6.06
N GLY A 42 -10.63 13.24 -6.26
CA GLY A 42 -12.05 13.56 -6.46
C GLY A 42 -12.96 13.19 -5.29
N LEU A 43 -12.50 13.27 -4.04
CA LEU A 43 -13.34 13.02 -2.87
C LEU A 43 -14.53 14.00 -2.90
N ARG A 44 -15.74 13.46 -2.77
CA ARG A 44 -17.02 14.18 -2.69
C ARG A 44 -17.81 13.68 -1.50
N LEU A 45 -18.63 14.56 -0.95
CA LEU A 45 -19.50 14.29 0.19
C LEU A 45 -20.96 14.57 -0.21
N LYS A 46 -21.84 13.66 0.17
CA LYS A 46 -23.30 13.80 0.06
C LYS A 46 -23.93 13.62 1.43
N ILE A 47 -24.81 14.54 1.82
CA ILE A 47 -25.61 14.42 3.04
C ILE A 47 -26.67 13.32 2.82
N VAL A 48 -26.77 12.39 3.77
CA VAL A 48 -27.78 11.32 3.79
C VAL A 48 -28.50 11.31 5.14
N SER A 49 -29.65 10.66 5.23
CA SER A 49 -30.54 10.73 6.41
C SER A 49 -29.84 10.49 7.75
N ASN A 50 -28.84 9.61 7.78
CA ASN A 50 -28.11 9.25 9.00
C ASN A 50 -26.62 9.62 8.98
N GLY A 51 -26.17 10.53 8.10
CA GLY A 51 -24.77 10.96 8.10
C GLY A 51 -24.25 11.47 6.77
N PHE A 52 -23.00 11.14 6.48
CA PHE A 52 -22.32 11.59 5.27
C PHE A 52 -21.85 10.40 4.43
N GLN A 53 -22.28 10.39 3.18
CA GLN A 53 -21.79 9.45 2.18
C GLN A 53 -20.63 10.09 1.42
N LEU A 54 -19.46 9.48 1.55
CA LEU A 54 -18.23 9.84 0.87
C LEU A 54 -18.06 8.97 -0.37
N ASN A 55 -17.66 9.58 -1.48
CA ASN A 55 -17.32 8.90 -2.73
C ASN A 55 -16.01 9.48 -3.25
N TRP A 56 -15.13 8.65 -3.79
CA TRP A 56 -13.86 9.10 -4.36
C TRP A 56 -13.51 8.31 -5.63
N ILE A 57 -12.52 8.80 -6.36
CA ILE A 57 -11.86 8.07 -7.44
C ILE A 57 -10.72 7.28 -6.81
N GLN A 58 -10.66 5.99 -7.10
CA GLN A 58 -9.64 5.08 -6.56
C GLN A 58 -8.21 5.53 -6.93
N SER A 59 -7.25 5.10 -6.15
CA SER A 59 -5.84 5.28 -6.46
C SER A 59 -5.49 4.56 -7.77
N PRO A 60 -4.63 5.13 -8.65
CA PRO A 60 -4.19 4.48 -9.89
C PRO A 60 -3.57 3.08 -9.69
N GLN A 61 -3.07 2.78 -8.50
CA GLN A 61 -2.50 1.47 -8.16
C GLN A 61 -3.51 0.49 -7.51
N ASP A 62 -4.80 0.75 -7.68
CA ASP A 62 -5.92 -0.14 -7.34
C ASP A 62 -6.63 -0.60 -8.63
N PRO A 63 -6.66 -1.92 -8.95
CA PRO A 63 -6.08 -3.01 -8.19
C PRO A 63 -4.55 -3.06 -8.31
N GLY A 64 -3.88 -3.64 -7.32
CA GLY A 64 -2.42 -3.74 -7.30
C GLY A 64 -1.87 -3.73 -5.88
N ILE A 65 -1.01 -2.75 -5.58
CA ILE A 65 -0.40 -2.63 -4.24
C ILE A 65 -1.38 -2.10 -3.18
N VAL A 66 -2.48 -1.49 -3.60
CA VAL A 66 -3.50 -0.94 -2.69
C VAL A 66 -4.28 -2.08 -2.06
N THR A 67 -4.24 -2.15 -0.73
CA THR A 67 -4.99 -3.12 0.09
C THR A 67 -6.30 -2.54 0.63
N GLY A 68 -6.47 -1.22 0.59
CA GLY A 68 -7.68 -0.55 1.02
C GLY A 68 -7.56 0.96 1.11
N TYR A 69 -8.56 1.59 1.70
CA TYR A 69 -8.60 3.03 1.96
C TYR A 69 -8.89 3.30 3.42
N GLU A 70 -8.24 4.33 3.95
CA GLU A 70 -8.55 4.89 5.27
C GLU A 70 -9.33 6.19 5.09
N ILE A 71 -10.42 6.30 5.83
CA ILE A 71 -11.29 7.47 5.88
C ILE A 71 -11.08 8.15 7.21
N VAL A 72 -10.70 9.43 7.17
CA VAL A 72 -10.46 10.24 8.36
C VAL A 72 -11.39 11.44 8.42
N ARG A 73 -11.73 11.84 9.65
CA ARG A 73 -12.63 12.96 9.96
C ARG A 73 -11.99 13.90 10.99
N ALA A 74 -12.24 15.20 10.88
CA ALA A 74 -11.92 16.19 11.89
C ALA A 74 -13.08 17.17 12.10
N ASP A 75 -13.14 17.78 13.29
CA ASP A 75 -14.11 18.84 13.62
C ASP A 75 -13.60 20.23 13.22
N ILE A 76 -12.29 20.33 12.94
CA ILE A 76 -11.61 21.55 12.49
C ILE A 76 -10.87 21.23 11.20
N PHE A 77 -10.86 22.17 10.25
CA PHE A 77 -10.21 21.99 8.95
C PHE A 77 -8.74 21.54 9.05
N THR A 78 -8.00 22.11 10.02
CA THR A 78 -6.59 21.83 10.28
C THR A 78 -6.36 20.53 11.04
N GLY A 79 -7.41 19.88 11.54
CA GLY A 79 -7.32 18.71 12.41
C GLY A 79 -7.40 19.04 13.90
N PRO A 80 -7.22 18.03 14.78
CA PRO A 80 -6.73 16.68 14.49
C PRO A 80 -7.73 15.82 13.69
N TYR A 81 -7.22 14.96 12.81
CA TYR A 81 -8.03 13.98 12.07
C TYR A 81 -7.97 12.62 12.76
N ILE A 82 -9.13 11.98 12.93
CA ILE A 82 -9.28 10.62 13.46
C ILE A 82 -9.80 9.68 12.38
N THR A 83 -9.41 8.41 12.43
CA THR A 83 -9.93 7.39 11.54
C THR A 83 -11.36 7.04 11.93
N VAL A 84 -12.30 7.19 10.99
CA VAL A 84 -13.71 6.83 11.19
C VAL A 84 -14.06 5.52 10.49
N GLY A 85 -13.26 5.08 9.53
CA GLY A 85 -13.45 3.80 8.88
C GLY A 85 -12.33 3.41 7.93
N THR A 86 -12.35 2.16 7.54
CA THR A 86 -11.52 1.61 6.47
C THR A 86 -12.39 0.77 5.55
N VAL A 87 -12.00 0.68 4.28
CA VAL A 87 -12.63 -0.20 3.30
C VAL A 87 -11.56 -0.95 2.52
N SER A 88 -11.90 -2.14 2.02
CA SER A 88 -11.01 -2.93 1.16
C SER A 88 -10.74 -2.25 -0.19
N SER A 89 -9.71 -2.69 -0.89
CA SER A 89 -9.43 -2.24 -2.27
C SER A 89 -10.62 -2.49 -3.20
N GLY A 90 -10.74 -1.68 -4.25
CA GLY A 90 -11.89 -1.65 -5.15
C GLY A 90 -13.16 -1.02 -4.57
N ILE A 91 -13.20 -0.69 -3.27
CA ILE A 91 -14.33 0.03 -2.67
C ILE A 91 -14.03 1.53 -2.63
N THR A 92 -14.88 2.32 -3.27
CA THR A 92 -14.71 3.76 -3.46
C THR A 92 -15.78 4.61 -2.77
N GLN A 93 -16.49 4.01 -1.82
CA GLN A 93 -17.58 4.64 -1.08
C GLN A 93 -17.56 4.24 0.40
N TYR A 94 -17.92 5.20 1.26
CA TYR A 94 -18.09 4.97 2.70
C TYR A 94 -19.22 5.85 3.25
N VAL A 95 -19.97 5.37 4.23
CA VAL A 95 -21.00 6.16 4.93
C VAL A 95 -20.63 6.30 6.39
N ASP A 96 -20.27 7.52 6.79
CA ASP A 96 -20.07 7.86 8.20
C ASP A 96 -21.42 8.14 8.85
N ARG A 97 -21.88 7.22 9.70
CA ARG A 97 -23.12 7.35 10.48
C ARG A 97 -22.91 7.91 11.88
N THR A 98 -21.67 8.19 12.26
CA THR A 98 -21.30 8.62 13.61
C THR A 98 -21.20 10.15 13.72
N ALA A 99 -21.29 10.87 12.61
CA ALA A 99 -21.27 12.32 12.56
C ALA A 99 -22.53 12.90 13.19
N GLN A 100 -22.37 13.66 14.27
CA GLN A 100 -23.45 14.27 15.05
C GLN A 100 -24.07 15.48 14.33
N THR A 101 -25.33 15.79 14.63
CA THR A 101 -26.00 17.00 14.12
C THR A 101 -25.36 18.26 14.69
N GLU A 102 -25.64 19.40 14.07
CA GLU A 102 -25.19 20.75 14.45
C GLU A 102 -23.66 20.93 14.43
N ASN A 103 -22.95 20.09 13.67
CA ASN A 103 -21.50 20.12 13.55
C ASN A 103 -21.06 20.16 12.08
N ILE A 104 -19.92 20.83 11.83
CA ILE A 104 -19.22 20.80 10.55
C ILE A 104 -18.08 19.80 10.68
N PHE A 105 -18.04 18.82 9.77
CA PHE A 105 -16.97 17.84 9.72
C PHE A 105 -16.17 17.94 8.42
N TYR A 106 -14.88 17.69 8.54
CA TYR A 106 -13.93 17.69 7.44
C TYR A 106 -13.43 16.28 7.19
N TYR A 107 -13.46 15.85 5.94
CA TYR A 107 -13.07 14.49 5.55
C TYR A 107 -11.92 14.49 4.55
N LYS A 108 -11.08 13.48 4.71
CA LYS A 108 -10.03 13.10 3.77
C LYS A 108 -9.98 11.59 3.65
N VAL A 109 -9.51 11.10 2.51
CA VAL A 109 -9.30 9.67 2.27
C VAL A 109 -7.86 9.47 1.79
N ARG A 110 -7.22 8.38 2.20
CA ARG A 110 -5.91 7.95 1.65
C ARG A 110 -5.91 6.46 1.35
N ALA A 111 -5.14 6.07 0.33
CA ALA A 111 -4.92 4.68 -0.01
C ALA A 111 -3.91 4.04 0.97
N VAL A 112 -4.09 2.74 1.21
CA VAL A 112 -3.29 1.91 2.12
C VAL A 112 -2.64 0.79 1.31
N ALA A 113 -1.34 0.57 1.51
CA ALA A 113 -0.57 -0.54 0.93
C ALA A 113 0.26 -1.22 2.02
N GLY A 114 -0.36 -2.15 2.76
CA GLY A 114 0.21 -2.72 3.98
C GLY A 114 0.48 -1.63 5.02
N VAL A 115 1.74 -1.43 5.43
CA VAL A 115 2.09 -0.32 6.36
C VAL A 115 2.45 1.02 5.69
N LEU A 116 2.27 1.14 4.37
CA LEU A 116 2.41 2.44 3.67
C LEU A 116 1.06 3.08 3.41
N TYR A 117 1.08 4.40 3.36
CA TYR A 117 -0.08 5.23 3.07
C TYR A 117 0.26 6.21 1.96
N SER A 118 -0.72 6.51 1.10
CA SER A 118 -0.62 7.65 0.19
C SER A 118 -0.72 8.97 0.96
N PRO A 119 -0.41 10.11 0.31
CA PRO A 119 -0.97 11.39 0.72
C PRO A 119 -2.51 11.34 0.78
N TYR A 120 -3.11 12.30 1.48
CA TYR A 120 -4.57 12.43 1.49
C TYR A 120 -5.10 12.99 0.16
N SER A 121 -6.35 12.66 -0.14
CA SER A 121 -7.17 13.30 -1.16
C SER A 121 -7.37 14.80 -0.89
N ASN A 122 -8.11 15.47 -1.78
CA ASN A 122 -8.70 16.77 -1.44
C ASN A 122 -9.57 16.66 -0.17
N THR A 123 -9.65 17.76 0.58
CA THR A 123 -10.54 17.87 1.74
C THR A 123 -11.95 18.20 1.26
N VAL A 124 -12.96 17.63 1.91
CA VAL A 124 -14.37 18.03 1.77
C VAL A 124 -14.94 18.35 3.13
N ALA A 125 -15.95 19.21 3.18
CA ALA A 125 -16.68 19.55 4.40
C ALA A 125 -18.17 19.25 4.23
N GLY A 126 -18.81 18.93 5.34
CA GLY A 126 -20.27 18.78 5.43
C GLY A 126 -20.76 19.30 6.77
N GLU A 127 -21.77 20.16 6.73
CA GLU A 127 -22.51 20.57 7.92
C GLU A 127 -23.72 19.64 8.08
N ARG A 128 -23.87 19.04 9.25
CA ARG A 128 -25.05 18.23 9.55
C ARG A 128 -26.08 19.13 10.21
N VAL A 129 -27.09 19.55 9.44
CA VAL A 129 -28.23 20.28 10.00
C VAL A 129 -29.13 19.35 10.83
N PRO A 130 -29.91 19.88 11.80
CA PRO A 130 -30.88 19.12 12.58
C PRO A 130 -31.89 18.33 11.73
#